data_AF-A0A2M8QYH6-F1
#
_entry.id   AF-A0A2M8QYH6-F1
#
_cell.length_a   1.000
_cell.length_b   1.000
_cell.length_c   1.000
_cell.angle_alpha   90.00
_cell.angle_beta   90.00
_cell.angle_gamma   90.00
#
_symmetry.space_group_name_H-M   'P 1'
#
loop_
_entity.id
_entity.type
_entity.pdbx_description
1 polymer ?
#
loop_
_entity_poly.entity_id
_entity_poly.type
_entity_poly.pdbx_seq_one_letter_code
_entity_poly.pdbx_strand_id
1 'polypeptide(L)'
;MDVRESAVTRTAGFEAFVEHFYLDTVGKVTIGYGRMVPNADAAVDLPLKKNGSDADDDAKRDEWALIKSKPAGKPASYYRQFTKLTLQESDAKAMLRENLEGSAADLKTRFPELDDYPNDAQDALLDMMFNLGLTKFSRAKWPKLFAAVEAKDWTTAAAESNRPDVQEERNEAIHDLFVSAAGASLKLYLAARIVNESFKDQIGELSSFISGGQGIEKFFPYGITKIKLDVKAGGVEIDFEISGPEQGKPSVLARKGKS
;
A
#
# COMPACT_ATOMS: atom_id res chain seq x y z
N MET A 1 5.90 3.31 -0.50
CA MET A 1 5.01 2.22 -0.93
C MET A 1 5.10 2.16 -2.44
N ASP A 2 4.86 0.99 -3.04
CA ASP A 2 4.75 0.89 -4.50
C ASP A 2 3.32 1.26 -4.96
N VAL A 3 3.22 1.97 -6.09
CA VAL A 3 1.91 2.36 -6.65
C VAL A 3 1.37 1.23 -7.53
N ARG A 4 0.45 0.46 -6.95
CA ARG A 4 -0.19 -0.69 -7.60
C ARG A 4 -1.08 -0.26 -8.77
N GLU A 5 -1.16 -1.11 -9.80
CA GLU A 5 -2.11 -0.93 -10.91
C GLU A 5 -3.57 -0.84 -10.45
N SER A 6 -3.94 -1.54 -9.37
CA SER A 6 -5.26 -1.44 -8.74
C SER A 6 -5.60 -0.02 -8.29
N ALA A 7 -4.62 0.71 -7.75
CA ALA A 7 -4.79 2.10 -7.34
C ALA A 7 -4.97 3.00 -8.57
N VAL A 8 -4.11 2.84 -9.58
CA VAL A 8 -4.20 3.61 -10.84
C VAL A 8 -5.57 3.41 -11.51
N THR A 9 -5.98 2.15 -11.69
CA THR A 9 -7.25 1.80 -12.34
C THR A 9 -8.45 2.33 -11.56
N ARG A 10 -8.45 2.20 -10.22
CA ARG A 10 -9.54 2.71 -9.38
C ARG A 10 -9.63 4.23 -9.39
N THR A 11 -8.50 4.93 -9.22
CA THR A 11 -8.49 6.40 -9.29
C THR A 11 -8.92 6.86 -10.69
N ALA A 12 -8.45 6.23 -11.76
CA ALA A 12 -8.91 6.51 -13.12
C ALA A 12 -10.42 6.26 -13.31
N GLY A 13 -11.03 5.30 -12.59
CA GLY A 13 -12.47 5.06 -12.61
C GLY A 13 -13.30 6.14 -11.93
N PHE A 14 -12.70 6.93 -11.03
CA PHE A 14 -13.35 8.07 -10.39
C PHE A 14 -13.09 9.41 -11.09
N GLU A 15 -12.00 9.48 -11.86
CA GLU A 15 -11.63 10.67 -12.62
C GLU A 15 -12.18 10.58 -14.06
N ALA A 16 -12.61 11.70 -14.64
CA ALA A 16 -13.05 11.72 -16.02
C ALA A 16 -11.85 11.82 -16.97
N PHE A 17 -11.69 10.86 -17.90
CA PHE A 17 -10.68 10.94 -18.95
C PHE A 17 -11.10 11.97 -20.02
N VAL A 18 -10.23 12.96 -20.27
CA VAL A 18 -10.40 13.92 -21.38
C VAL A 18 -9.18 13.82 -22.31
N GLU A 19 -9.43 13.36 -23.54
CA GLU A 19 -8.36 13.15 -24.55
C GLU A 19 -7.70 14.44 -25.05
N HIS A 20 -8.33 15.59 -24.86
CA HIS A 20 -7.92 16.89 -25.43
C HIS A 20 -7.73 17.97 -24.35
N PHE A 21 -6.99 19.03 -24.68
CA PHE A 21 -6.81 20.16 -23.76
C PHE A 21 -8.14 20.87 -23.45
N TYR A 22 -8.35 21.20 -22.19
CA TYR A 22 -9.48 21.99 -21.71
C TYR A 22 -9.05 22.99 -20.63
N LEU A 23 -9.90 23.96 -20.30
CA LEU A 23 -9.72 24.75 -19.09
C LEU A 23 -10.53 24.14 -17.94
N ASP A 24 -9.87 23.90 -16.82
CA ASP A 24 -10.54 23.45 -15.59
C ASP A 24 -11.41 24.55 -14.96
N THR A 25 -12.05 24.24 -13.83
CA THR A 25 -12.93 25.16 -13.11
C THR A 25 -12.24 26.42 -12.60
N VAL A 26 -10.90 26.43 -12.51
CA VAL A 26 -10.09 27.58 -12.11
C VAL A 26 -9.34 28.22 -13.28
N GLY A 27 -9.62 27.82 -14.52
CA GLY A 27 -9.08 28.43 -15.74
C GLY A 27 -7.64 28.00 -16.08
N LYS A 28 -7.19 26.86 -15.58
CA LYS A 28 -5.88 26.27 -15.93
C LYS A 28 -6.05 25.27 -17.07
N VAL A 29 -5.06 25.21 -17.98
CA VAL A 29 -5.07 24.22 -19.06
C VAL A 29 -4.79 22.85 -18.47
N THR A 30 -5.63 21.88 -18.83
CA THR A 30 -5.66 20.55 -18.23
C THR A 30 -5.95 19.50 -19.31
N ILE A 31 -5.51 18.26 -19.10
CA ILE A 31 -5.74 17.11 -20.00
C ILE A 31 -5.72 15.78 -19.24
N GLY A 32 -6.26 14.70 -19.83
CA GLY A 32 -6.25 13.36 -19.27
C GLY A 32 -7.14 13.27 -18.02
N TYR A 33 -6.65 12.59 -16.97
CA TYR A 33 -7.29 12.52 -15.65
C TYR A 33 -6.97 13.75 -14.80
N GLY A 34 -7.20 14.95 -15.35
CA GLY A 34 -7.02 16.20 -14.61
C GLY A 34 -5.57 16.70 -14.47
N ARG A 35 -4.64 16.31 -15.34
CA ARG A 35 -3.26 16.80 -15.30
C ARG A 35 -3.18 18.26 -15.76
N MET A 36 -2.85 19.15 -14.83
CA MET A 36 -2.58 20.56 -15.12
C MET A 36 -1.32 20.71 -15.98
N VAL A 37 -1.41 21.52 -17.02
CA VAL A 37 -0.32 21.83 -17.96
C VAL A 37 -0.03 23.33 -17.85
N PRO A 38 0.98 23.73 -17.06
CA PRO A 38 1.12 25.11 -16.58
C PRO A 38 1.50 26.12 -17.67
N ASN A 39 2.20 25.68 -18.72
CA ASN A 39 2.69 26.53 -19.80
C ASN A 39 2.84 25.71 -21.10
N ALA A 40 3.12 26.40 -22.20
CA ALA A 40 3.29 25.79 -23.51
C ALA A 40 4.46 24.79 -23.56
N ASP A 41 5.55 25.04 -22.81
CA ASP A 41 6.69 24.11 -22.78
C ASP A 41 6.34 22.79 -22.07
N ALA A 42 5.57 22.84 -21.00
CA ALA A 42 5.06 21.62 -20.35
C ALA A 42 4.12 20.82 -21.26
N ALA A 43 3.52 21.43 -22.27
CA ALA A 43 2.73 20.71 -23.27
C ALA A 43 3.60 19.87 -24.20
N VAL A 44 4.86 20.26 -24.41
CA VAL A 44 5.80 19.56 -25.31
C VAL A 44 6.14 18.17 -24.80
N ASP A 45 6.27 18.03 -23.48
CA ASP A 45 6.59 16.77 -22.81
C ASP A 45 5.43 15.74 -22.87
N LEU A 46 4.25 16.14 -23.35
CA LEU A 46 3.11 15.25 -23.47
C LEU A 46 3.20 14.39 -24.75
N PRO A 47 2.86 13.10 -24.68
CA PRO A 47 2.85 12.19 -25.83
C PRO A 47 1.60 12.38 -26.71
N LEU A 48 1.33 13.62 -27.10
CA LEU A 48 0.15 13.97 -27.90
C LEU A 48 0.28 13.46 -29.34
N LYS A 49 -0.82 12.98 -29.88
CA LYS A 49 -0.94 12.48 -31.23
C LYS A 49 -1.74 13.45 -32.10
N LYS A 50 -1.35 13.57 -33.36
CA LYS A 50 -2.10 14.23 -34.43
C LYS A 50 -2.42 13.19 -35.48
N ASN A 51 -3.69 12.83 -35.62
CA ASN A 51 -4.14 11.77 -36.54
C ASN A 51 -3.36 10.44 -36.36
N GLY A 52 -3.06 10.09 -35.10
CA GLY A 52 -2.35 8.85 -34.75
C GLY A 52 -0.82 8.90 -34.83
N SER A 53 -0.23 9.96 -35.39
CA SER A 53 1.24 10.18 -35.38
C SER A 53 1.64 11.12 -34.24
N ASP A 54 2.91 11.08 -33.81
CA ASP A 54 3.41 12.04 -32.82
C ASP A 54 3.23 13.48 -33.30
N ALA A 55 2.67 14.31 -32.42
CA ALA A 55 2.58 15.74 -32.66
C ALA A 55 3.96 16.39 -32.50
N ASP A 56 4.30 17.32 -33.39
CA ASP A 56 5.47 18.17 -33.24
C ASP A 56 5.31 19.16 -32.07
N ASP A 57 6.43 19.63 -31.54
CA ASP A 57 6.47 20.49 -30.35
C ASP A 57 5.73 21.81 -30.57
N ASP A 58 5.83 22.39 -31.76
CA ASP A 58 5.17 23.66 -32.09
C ASP A 58 3.64 23.51 -32.11
N ALA A 59 3.12 22.42 -32.69
CA ALA A 59 1.70 22.11 -32.65
C ALA A 59 1.17 21.94 -31.22
N LYS A 60 1.96 21.32 -30.33
CA LYS A 60 1.61 21.18 -28.90
C LYS A 60 1.54 22.55 -28.22
N ARG A 61 2.55 23.41 -28.44
CA ARG A 61 2.59 24.78 -27.89
C ARG A 61 1.43 25.64 -28.41
N ASP A 62 1.17 25.59 -29.71
CA ASP A 62 0.12 26.36 -30.38
C ASP A 62 -1.27 25.96 -29.88
N GLU A 63 -1.54 24.66 -29.75
CA GLU A 63 -2.84 24.20 -29.27
C GLU A 63 -3.04 24.54 -27.79
N TRP A 64 -2.01 24.40 -26.96
CA TRP A 64 -2.04 24.85 -25.57
C TRP A 64 -2.38 26.35 -25.48
N ALA A 65 -1.71 27.20 -26.27
CA ALA A 65 -1.93 28.64 -26.28
C ALA A 65 -3.34 28.99 -26.78
N LEU A 66 -3.82 28.29 -27.80
CA LEU A 66 -5.18 28.42 -28.32
C LEU A 66 -6.22 28.13 -27.24
N ILE A 67 -6.08 27.02 -26.50
CA ILE A 67 -7.00 26.67 -25.42
C ILE A 67 -6.90 27.67 -24.27
N LYS A 68 -5.70 28.11 -23.91
CA LYS A 68 -5.50 29.13 -22.88
C LYS A 68 -6.22 30.45 -23.19
N SER A 69 -6.36 30.80 -24.48
CA SER A 69 -7.07 32.01 -24.93
C SER A 69 -8.60 31.91 -24.86
N LYS A 70 -9.17 30.72 -24.63
CA LYS A 70 -10.62 30.51 -24.63
C LYS A 70 -11.28 30.94 -23.31
N PRO A 71 -12.59 31.22 -23.31
CA PRO A 71 -13.33 31.47 -22.07
C PRO A 71 -13.23 30.27 -21.11
N ALA A 72 -12.97 30.54 -19.83
CA ALA A 72 -13.03 29.54 -18.75
C ALA A 72 -14.48 29.23 -18.35
N GLY A 73 -14.66 28.22 -17.47
CA GLY A 73 -15.97 27.86 -16.91
C GLY A 73 -16.89 27.14 -17.91
N LYS A 74 -16.33 26.55 -18.98
CA LYS A 74 -17.06 25.70 -19.93
C LYS A 74 -16.78 24.22 -19.62
N PRO A 75 -17.70 23.29 -19.94
CA PRO A 75 -17.44 21.86 -19.80
C PRO A 75 -16.28 21.44 -20.72
N ALA A 76 -15.53 20.38 -20.36
CA ALA A 76 -14.39 19.91 -21.14
C ALA A 76 -14.74 19.64 -22.62
N SER A 77 -15.93 19.11 -22.90
CA SER A 77 -16.43 18.85 -24.26
C SER A 77 -16.53 20.09 -25.15
N TYR A 78 -16.72 21.28 -24.56
CA TYR A 78 -16.74 22.55 -25.31
C TYR A 78 -15.40 22.82 -26.01
N TYR A 79 -14.28 22.49 -25.36
CA TYR A 79 -12.95 22.80 -25.88
C TYR A 79 -12.55 21.92 -27.07
N ARG A 80 -13.19 20.75 -27.22
CA ARG A 80 -12.88 19.77 -28.27
C ARG A 80 -12.95 20.34 -29.69
N GLN A 81 -13.82 21.32 -29.91
CA GLN A 81 -13.96 21.98 -31.21
C GLN A 81 -12.73 22.81 -31.62
N PHE A 82 -11.84 23.13 -30.66
CA PHE A 82 -10.63 23.92 -30.88
C PHE A 82 -9.36 23.06 -30.88
N THR A 83 -9.48 21.76 -30.59
CA THR A 83 -8.34 20.84 -30.47
C THR A 83 -8.25 19.92 -31.67
N LYS A 84 -7.02 19.57 -32.04
CA LYS A 84 -6.65 18.62 -33.09
C LYS A 84 -5.74 17.53 -32.54
N LEU A 85 -5.11 17.77 -31.38
CA LEU A 85 -4.24 16.80 -30.74
C LEU A 85 -5.02 15.96 -29.73
N THR A 86 -4.63 14.70 -29.59
CA THR A 86 -5.24 13.78 -28.63
C THR A 86 -4.17 13.07 -27.80
N LEU A 87 -4.48 12.87 -26.53
CA LEU A 87 -3.71 12.04 -25.60
C LEU A 87 -4.33 10.63 -25.60
N GLN A 88 -3.50 9.59 -25.64
CA GLN A 88 -4.01 8.22 -25.47
C GLN A 88 -4.31 7.94 -23.99
N GLU A 89 -5.35 7.15 -23.71
CA GLU A 89 -5.72 6.84 -22.32
C GLU A 89 -4.60 6.08 -21.58
N SER A 90 -3.84 5.22 -22.28
CA SER A 90 -2.68 4.53 -21.70
C SER A 90 -1.61 5.52 -21.21
N ASP A 91 -1.34 6.56 -22.00
CA ASP A 91 -0.39 7.61 -21.63
C ASP A 91 -0.92 8.46 -20.47
N ALA A 92 -2.23 8.73 -20.47
CA ALA A 92 -2.89 9.41 -19.36
C ALA A 92 -2.82 8.60 -18.06
N LYS A 93 -2.92 7.26 -18.12
CA LYS A 93 -2.73 6.37 -16.96
C LYS A 93 -1.28 6.34 -16.49
N ALA A 94 -0.31 6.38 -17.39
CA ALA A 94 1.11 6.52 -17.03
C ALA A 94 1.36 7.84 -16.28
N MET A 95 0.84 8.95 -16.81
CA MET A 95 0.89 10.26 -16.14
C MET A 95 0.16 10.26 -14.78
N LEU A 96 -0.98 9.55 -14.66
CA LEU A 96 -1.69 9.42 -13.39
C LEU A 96 -0.85 8.65 -12.37
N ARG A 97 -0.17 7.57 -12.78
CA ARG A 97 0.77 6.83 -11.92
C ARG A 97 1.85 7.75 -11.37
N GLU A 98 2.49 8.57 -12.20
CA GLU A 98 3.51 9.52 -11.74
C GLU A 98 2.97 10.49 -10.66
N ASN A 99 1.75 11.00 -10.82
CA ASN A 99 1.13 11.85 -9.81
C ASN A 99 0.82 11.09 -8.50
N LEU A 100 0.41 9.84 -8.62
CA LEU A 100 0.19 8.96 -7.47
C LEU A 100 1.52 8.62 -6.77
N GLU A 101 2.61 8.45 -7.50
CA GLU A 101 3.95 8.27 -6.92
C GLU A 101 4.38 9.50 -6.11
N GLY A 102 4.12 10.71 -6.62
CA GLY A 102 4.30 11.95 -5.86
C GLY A 102 3.45 11.97 -4.58
N SER A 103 2.18 11.57 -4.67
CA SER A 103 1.29 11.47 -3.52
C SER A 103 1.75 10.41 -2.50
N ALA A 104 2.30 9.29 -2.97
CA ALA A 104 2.87 8.25 -2.12
C ALA A 104 4.13 8.74 -1.39
N ALA A 105 4.98 9.54 -2.06
CA ALA A 105 6.12 10.19 -1.43
C ALA A 105 5.67 11.16 -0.33
N ASP A 106 4.68 12.00 -0.61
CA ASP A 106 4.08 12.91 0.37
C ASP A 106 3.49 12.16 1.57
N LEU A 107 2.82 11.03 1.34
CA LEU A 107 2.31 10.18 2.41
C LEU A 107 3.42 9.60 3.28
N LYS A 108 4.53 9.16 2.67
CA LYS A 108 5.67 8.59 3.39
C LYS A 108 6.28 9.61 4.36
N THR A 109 6.25 10.90 4.03
CA THR A 109 6.68 11.97 4.96
C THR A 109 5.77 12.09 6.18
N ARG A 110 4.47 11.76 6.05
CA ARG A 110 3.47 11.86 7.13
C ARG A 110 3.37 10.59 7.95
N PHE A 111 3.55 9.45 7.30
CA PHE A 111 3.48 8.12 7.88
C PHE A 111 4.77 7.36 7.53
N PRO A 112 5.84 7.49 8.34
CA PRO A 112 7.12 6.85 8.04
C PRO A 112 7.03 5.32 7.90
N GLU A 113 6.08 4.69 8.59
CA GLU A 113 5.80 3.24 8.54
C GLU A 113 4.88 2.84 7.37
N LEU A 114 4.58 3.73 6.42
CA LEU A 114 3.61 3.47 5.34
C LEU A 114 3.86 2.15 4.59
N ASP A 115 5.12 1.75 4.42
CA ASP A 115 5.49 0.53 3.69
C ASP A 115 5.10 -0.75 4.42
N ASP A 116 4.94 -0.68 5.74
CA ASP A 116 4.57 -1.81 6.59
C ASP A 116 3.05 -1.92 6.78
N TYR A 117 2.28 -0.95 6.29
CA TYR A 117 0.82 -0.98 6.37
C TYR A 117 0.25 -1.99 5.37
N PRO A 118 -0.93 -2.59 5.64
CA PRO A 118 -1.60 -3.45 4.68
C PRO A 118 -1.81 -2.73 3.34
N ASN A 119 -1.68 -3.47 2.24
CA ASN A 119 -1.83 -2.94 0.89
C ASN A 119 -3.11 -2.12 0.70
N ASP A 120 -4.23 -2.59 1.23
CA ASP A 120 -5.50 -1.88 1.08
C ASP A 120 -5.52 -0.56 1.87
N ALA A 121 -4.93 -0.53 3.07
CA ALA A 121 -4.79 0.72 3.84
C ALA A 121 -3.87 1.73 3.13
N GLN A 122 -2.78 1.26 2.53
CA GLN A 122 -1.91 2.09 1.70
C GLN A 122 -2.67 2.69 0.50
N ASP A 123 -3.43 1.86 -0.24
CA ASP A 123 -4.24 2.31 -1.38
C ASP A 123 -5.32 3.32 -0.96
N ALA A 124 -5.96 3.11 0.19
CA ALA A 124 -6.95 4.03 0.75
C ALA A 124 -6.33 5.39 1.09
N LEU A 125 -5.18 5.38 1.77
CA LEU A 125 -4.43 6.59 2.10
C LEU A 125 -3.95 7.33 0.84
N LEU A 126 -3.51 6.58 -0.18
CA LEU A 126 -3.06 7.13 -1.46
C LEU A 126 -4.19 7.90 -2.17
N ASP A 127 -5.40 7.32 -2.25
CA ASP A 127 -6.55 8.01 -2.84
C ASP A 127 -6.92 9.26 -2.04
N MET A 128 -6.89 9.19 -0.70
CA MET A 128 -7.13 10.33 0.18
C MET A 128 -6.14 11.46 -0.08
N MET A 129 -4.84 11.15 -0.14
CA MET A 129 -3.79 12.13 -0.43
C MET A 129 -3.95 12.75 -1.81
N PHE A 130 -4.17 11.94 -2.84
CA PHE A 130 -4.31 12.43 -4.21
C PHE A 130 -5.53 13.34 -4.37
N ASN A 131 -6.69 12.94 -3.82
CA ASN A 131 -7.93 13.71 -3.93
C ASN A 131 -7.89 15.06 -3.19
N LEU A 132 -7.36 15.06 -1.96
CA LEU A 132 -7.40 16.23 -1.08
C LEU A 132 -6.15 17.11 -1.26
N GLY A 133 -5.04 16.51 -1.66
CA GLY A 133 -3.72 17.13 -1.72
C GLY A 133 -3.10 17.39 -0.34
N LEU A 134 -1.80 17.66 -0.34
CA LEU A 134 -0.98 17.87 0.86
C LEU A 134 -1.57 18.88 1.85
N THR A 135 -2.17 19.97 1.36
CA THR A 135 -2.72 21.03 2.21
C THR A 135 -4.02 20.63 2.92
N LYS A 136 -4.92 19.91 2.25
CA LYS A 136 -6.21 19.52 2.86
C LYS A 136 -6.12 18.20 3.62
N PHE A 137 -5.33 17.25 3.14
CA PHE A 137 -5.07 16.00 3.86
C PHE A 137 -3.99 16.21 4.92
N SER A 138 -4.40 16.77 6.07
CA SER A 138 -3.50 17.08 7.18
C SER A 138 -4.08 16.69 8.53
N ARG A 139 -3.20 16.46 9.50
CA ARG A 139 -3.57 16.11 10.88
C ARG A 139 -4.53 17.11 11.53
N ALA A 140 -4.40 18.39 11.20
CA ALA A 140 -5.30 19.42 11.72
C ALA A 140 -6.73 19.28 11.20
N LYS A 141 -6.91 18.83 9.95
CA LYS A 141 -8.22 18.67 9.30
C LYS A 141 -8.80 17.26 9.48
N TRP A 142 -7.95 16.26 9.66
CA TRP A 142 -8.30 14.85 9.79
C TRP A 142 -7.70 14.22 11.06
N PRO A 143 -7.89 14.82 12.26
CA PRO A 143 -7.16 14.42 13.46
C PRO A 143 -7.45 12.98 13.87
N LYS A 144 -8.71 12.54 13.76
CA LYS A 144 -9.12 11.19 14.14
C LYS A 144 -8.62 10.13 13.16
N LEU A 145 -8.72 10.38 11.85
CA LEU A 145 -8.17 9.49 10.84
C LEU A 145 -6.65 9.33 11.01
N PHE A 146 -5.91 10.44 11.20
CA PHE A 146 -4.45 10.37 11.43
C PHE A 146 -4.11 9.57 12.69
N ALA A 147 -4.84 9.79 13.80
CA ALA A 147 -4.64 9.02 15.02
C ALA A 147 -4.93 7.52 14.82
N ALA A 148 -6.00 7.18 14.08
CA ALA A 148 -6.35 5.80 13.76
C ALA A 148 -5.28 5.11 12.90
N VAL A 149 -4.77 5.78 11.86
CA VAL A 149 -3.72 5.26 10.98
C VAL A 149 -2.42 4.99 11.74
N GLU A 150 -2.01 5.91 12.62
CA GLU A 150 -0.81 5.72 13.45
C GLU A 150 -0.97 4.57 14.46
N ALA A 151 -2.18 4.40 15.00
CA ALA A 151 -2.53 3.27 15.85
C ALA A 151 -2.76 1.96 15.07
N LYS A 152 -2.69 1.99 13.72
CA LYS A 152 -3.05 0.88 12.82
C LYS A 152 -4.48 0.36 13.06
N ASP A 153 -5.36 1.23 13.54
CA ASP A 153 -6.79 0.98 13.73
C ASP A 153 -7.55 1.26 12.42
N TRP A 154 -7.53 0.26 11.53
CA TRP A 154 -8.12 0.39 10.21
C TRP A 154 -9.65 0.47 10.24
N THR A 155 -10.31 -0.07 11.26
CA THR A 155 -11.77 0.06 11.42
C THR A 155 -12.16 1.51 11.70
N THR A 156 -11.45 2.18 12.62
CA THR A 156 -11.69 3.61 12.87
C THR A 156 -11.26 4.46 11.67
N ALA A 157 -10.16 4.08 10.99
CA ALA A 157 -9.74 4.77 9.77
C ALA A 157 -10.81 4.73 8.68
N ALA A 158 -11.49 3.59 8.50
CA ALA A 158 -12.62 3.47 7.57
C ALA A 158 -13.75 4.45 7.92
N ALA A 159 -14.17 4.49 9.19
CA ALA A 159 -15.25 5.38 9.64
C ALA A 159 -14.92 6.87 9.47
N GLU A 160 -13.63 7.23 9.58
CA GLU A 160 -13.15 8.60 9.53
C GLU A 160 -12.60 9.02 8.15
N SER A 161 -12.74 8.18 7.10
CA SER A 161 -12.24 8.49 5.74
C SER A 161 -13.26 9.16 4.81
N ASN A 162 -14.50 9.38 5.25
CA ASN A 162 -15.55 9.97 4.41
C ASN A 162 -15.25 11.43 4.05
N ARG A 163 -15.29 11.77 2.75
CA ARG A 163 -15.07 13.12 2.23
C ARG A 163 -16.38 13.72 1.71
N PRO A 164 -16.81 14.91 2.18
CA PRO A 164 -18.10 15.49 1.79
C PRO A 164 -18.14 15.98 0.34
N ASP A 165 -17.00 16.38 -0.22
CA ASP A 165 -16.91 16.95 -1.58
C ASP A 165 -16.71 15.88 -2.67
N VAL A 166 -16.90 14.60 -2.34
CA VAL A 166 -16.61 13.44 -3.20
C VAL A 166 -17.85 12.56 -3.32
N GLN A 167 -18.01 11.90 -4.47
CA GLN A 167 -19.10 10.95 -4.72
C GLN A 167 -19.13 9.82 -3.69
N GLU A 168 -20.34 9.37 -3.35
CA GLU A 168 -20.57 8.33 -2.33
C GLU A 168 -19.86 7.04 -2.70
N GLU A 169 -19.90 6.64 -3.96
CA GLU A 169 -19.26 5.42 -4.46
C GLU A 169 -17.73 5.43 -4.25
N ARG A 170 -17.08 6.59 -4.38
CA ARG A 170 -15.65 6.74 -4.08
C ARG A 170 -15.39 6.68 -2.59
N ASN A 171 -16.26 7.24 -1.75
CA ASN A 171 -16.13 7.12 -0.30
C ASN A 171 -16.32 5.67 0.18
N GLU A 172 -17.31 4.94 -0.35
CA GLU A 172 -17.55 3.53 -0.07
C GLU A 172 -16.34 2.67 -0.47
N ALA A 173 -15.81 2.85 -1.68
CA ALA A 173 -14.66 2.09 -2.14
C ALA A 173 -13.42 2.29 -1.25
N ILE A 174 -13.17 3.51 -0.75
CA ILE A 174 -12.03 3.79 0.14
C ILE A 174 -12.28 3.29 1.56
N HIS A 175 -13.52 3.40 2.05
CA HIS A 175 -13.92 2.79 3.31
C HIS A 175 -13.66 1.28 3.31
N ASP A 176 -14.08 0.59 2.24
CA ASP A 176 -13.97 -0.86 2.13
C ASP A 176 -12.52 -1.36 2.07
N LEU A 177 -11.60 -0.55 1.53
CA LEU A 177 -10.17 -0.85 1.59
C LEU A 177 -9.64 -0.84 3.03
N PHE A 178 -10.05 0.15 3.85
CA PHE A 178 -9.68 0.15 5.27
C PHE A 178 -10.33 -1.01 6.04
N VAL A 179 -11.58 -1.36 5.75
CA VAL A 179 -12.24 -2.55 6.34
C VAL A 179 -11.51 -3.84 5.95
N SER A 180 -11.11 -3.98 4.68
CA SER A 180 -10.33 -5.11 4.19
C SER A 180 -8.99 -5.21 4.92
N ALA A 181 -8.30 -4.09 5.13
CA ALA A 181 -7.07 -4.04 5.92
C ALA A 181 -7.27 -4.50 7.38
N ALA A 182 -8.40 -4.15 8.01
CA ALA A 182 -8.76 -4.65 9.35
C ALA A 182 -8.96 -6.18 9.35
N GLY A 183 -9.67 -6.71 8.36
CA GLY A 183 -9.92 -8.14 8.22
C GLY A 183 -8.66 -8.96 7.87
N ALA A 184 -7.76 -8.42 7.05
CA ALA A 184 -6.47 -9.04 6.74
C ALA A 184 -5.60 -9.17 8.00
N SER A 185 -5.59 -8.15 8.87
CA SER A 185 -4.91 -8.19 10.16
C SER A 185 -5.44 -9.33 11.05
N LEU A 186 -6.78 -9.49 11.12
CA LEU A 186 -7.38 -10.59 11.88
C LEU A 186 -7.05 -11.97 11.30
N LYS A 187 -7.08 -12.13 9.97
CA LYS A 187 -6.73 -13.40 9.31
C LYS A 187 -5.25 -13.75 9.52
N LEU A 188 -4.35 -12.77 9.41
CA LEU A 188 -2.93 -12.98 9.66
C LEU A 188 -2.67 -13.34 11.12
N TYR A 189 -3.33 -12.66 12.07
CA TYR A 189 -3.26 -12.99 13.49
C TYR A 189 -3.79 -14.40 13.79
N LEU A 190 -4.92 -14.79 13.19
CA LEU A 190 -5.47 -16.14 13.31
C LEU A 190 -4.54 -17.18 12.68
N ALA A 191 -3.97 -16.92 11.50
CA ALA A 191 -3.03 -17.81 10.85
C ALA A 191 -1.75 -17.98 11.69
N ALA A 192 -1.18 -16.89 12.21
CA ALA A 192 -0.04 -16.93 13.12
C ALA A 192 -0.36 -17.72 14.39
N ARG A 193 -1.58 -17.56 14.93
CA ARG A 193 -2.04 -18.33 16.08
C ARG A 193 -2.23 -19.80 15.77
N ILE A 194 -2.80 -20.16 14.62
CA ILE A 194 -2.98 -21.56 14.19
C ILE A 194 -1.62 -22.23 14.00
N VAL A 195 -0.67 -21.56 13.34
CA VAL A 195 0.70 -22.06 13.20
C VAL A 195 1.36 -22.23 14.56
N ASN A 196 1.21 -21.25 15.47
CA ASN A 196 1.76 -21.33 16.81
C ASN A 196 1.18 -22.50 17.64
N GLU A 197 -0.14 -22.71 17.60
CA GLU A 197 -0.78 -23.82 18.31
C GLU A 197 -0.41 -25.19 17.70
N SER A 198 -0.46 -25.32 16.36
CA SER A 198 -0.04 -26.56 15.69
C SER A 198 1.45 -26.88 15.92
N PHE A 199 2.29 -25.85 16.02
CA PHE A 199 3.72 -26.00 16.29
C PHE A 199 3.99 -26.37 17.76
N LYS A 200 3.25 -25.79 18.71
CA LYS A 200 3.28 -26.22 20.12
C LYS A 200 2.90 -27.68 20.27
N ASP A 201 1.86 -28.13 19.58
CA ASP A 201 1.42 -29.53 19.63
C ASP A 201 2.50 -30.47 19.08
N GLN A 202 3.11 -30.12 17.93
CA GLN A 202 4.21 -30.90 17.34
C GLN A 202 5.48 -30.91 18.23
N ILE A 203 5.80 -29.81 18.91
CA ILE A 203 6.89 -29.77 19.90
C ILE A 203 6.53 -30.59 21.15
N GLY A 204 5.27 -30.62 21.56
CA GLY A 204 4.77 -31.49 22.62
C GLY A 204 4.96 -32.97 22.28
N GLU A 205 4.59 -33.37 21.06
CA GLU A 205 4.82 -34.72 20.54
C GLU A 205 6.32 -35.06 20.46
N LEU A 206 7.15 -34.14 19.94
CA LEU A 206 8.60 -34.31 19.86
C LEU A 206 9.23 -34.45 21.26
N SER A 207 8.78 -33.65 22.23
CA SER A 207 9.21 -33.74 23.64
C SER A 207 8.84 -35.09 24.25
N SER A 208 7.63 -35.59 23.96
CA SER A 208 7.19 -36.92 24.40
C SER A 208 8.01 -38.05 23.77
N PHE A 209 8.40 -37.91 22.50
CA PHE A 209 9.24 -38.87 21.79
C PHE A 209 10.69 -38.88 22.30
N ILE A 210 11.28 -37.71 22.54
CA ILE A 210 12.61 -37.56 23.14
C ILE A 210 12.63 -38.15 24.56
N SER A 211 11.56 -37.96 25.33
CA SER A 211 11.45 -38.48 26.70
C SER A 211 11.12 -39.99 26.76
N GLY A 212 10.53 -40.55 25.71
CA GLY A 212 10.09 -41.95 25.64
C GLY A 212 10.98 -42.90 24.82
N GLY A 213 11.96 -42.38 24.08
CA GLY A 213 12.77 -43.18 23.15
C GLY A 213 13.91 -43.94 23.82
N GLN A 214 13.76 -45.26 24.00
CA GLN A 214 14.91 -46.13 24.27
C GLN A 214 15.87 -46.12 23.07
N GLY A 215 17.11 -45.64 23.29
CA GLY A 215 18.21 -45.71 22.32
C GLY A 215 18.82 -44.38 21.87
N ILE A 216 18.21 -43.24 22.21
CA ILE A 216 18.73 -41.90 21.83
C ILE A 216 19.91 -41.48 22.72
N GLU A 217 19.97 -42.00 23.96
CA GLU A 217 21.06 -41.79 24.94
C GLU A 217 22.44 -42.18 24.40
N LYS A 218 22.52 -43.11 23.43
CA LYS A 218 23.80 -43.52 22.82
C LYS A 218 24.43 -42.38 21.99
N PHE A 219 23.59 -41.52 21.41
CA PHE A 219 24.04 -40.42 20.54
C PHE A 219 24.07 -39.08 21.27
N PHE A 220 23.19 -38.90 22.27
CA PHE A 220 23.14 -37.72 23.12
C PHE A 220 23.22 -38.15 24.59
N PRO A 221 24.42 -38.53 25.08
CA PRO A 221 24.62 -39.11 26.41
C PRO A 221 24.31 -38.16 27.57
N TYR A 222 24.10 -36.87 27.28
CA TYR A 222 23.66 -35.85 28.23
C TYR A 222 22.24 -35.34 27.94
N GLY A 223 21.49 -36.04 27.08
CA GLY A 223 20.22 -35.57 26.54
C GLY A 223 20.37 -34.43 25.54
N ILE A 224 19.25 -33.96 24.99
CA ILE A 224 19.18 -32.77 24.15
C ILE A 224 18.98 -31.57 25.09
N THR A 225 19.98 -30.71 25.21
CA THR A 225 20.00 -29.60 26.18
C THR A 225 19.59 -28.25 25.58
N LYS A 226 19.65 -28.11 24.26
CA LYS A 226 19.28 -26.89 23.54
C LYS A 226 18.78 -27.23 22.14
N ILE A 227 17.68 -26.62 21.74
CA ILE A 227 17.16 -26.66 20.37
C ILE A 227 17.03 -25.21 19.91
N LYS A 228 17.69 -24.87 18.80
CA LYS A 228 17.51 -23.60 18.10
C LYS A 228 16.83 -23.86 16.77
N LEU A 229 15.74 -23.15 16.51
CA LEU A 229 14.98 -23.23 15.27
C LEU A 229 14.78 -21.81 14.75
N ASP A 230 15.26 -21.57 13.54
CA ASP A 230 15.16 -20.28 12.86
C ASP A 230 14.16 -20.44 11.71
N VAL A 231 13.08 -19.66 11.74
CA VAL A 231 12.03 -19.71 10.72
C VAL A 231 11.93 -18.36 10.02
N LYS A 232 12.02 -18.38 8.69
CA LYS A 232 11.98 -17.18 7.86
C LYS A 232 10.85 -17.25 6.84
N ALA A 233 9.91 -16.31 6.92
CA ALA A 233 8.79 -16.21 5.99
C ALA A 233 8.43 -14.75 5.71
N GLY A 234 8.33 -14.37 4.42
CA GLY A 234 7.83 -13.05 4.02
C GLY A 234 8.59 -11.83 4.57
N GLY A 235 9.88 -11.98 4.89
CA GLY A 235 10.70 -10.91 5.47
C GLY A 235 10.71 -10.86 7.00
N VAL A 236 9.91 -11.70 7.67
CA VAL A 236 9.94 -11.87 9.14
C VAL A 236 10.78 -13.09 9.48
N GLU A 237 11.67 -12.93 10.46
CA GLU A 237 12.52 -13.97 11.01
C GLU A 237 12.18 -14.15 12.48
N ILE A 238 11.88 -15.38 12.89
CA ILE A 238 11.52 -15.72 14.27
C ILE A 238 12.49 -16.80 14.75
N ASP A 239 13.26 -16.44 15.76
CA ASP A 239 14.22 -17.30 16.44
C ASP A 239 13.55 -17.94 17.66
N PHE A 240 13.46 -19.26 17.66
CA PHE A 240 13.03 -20.03 18.82
C PHE A 240 14.24 -20.71 19.44
N GLU A 241 14.56 -20.31 20.67
CA GLU A 241 15.54 -21.00 21.49
C GLU A 241 14.86 -21.63 22.70
N ILE A 242 14.93 -22.96 22.78
CA ILE A 242 14.42 -23.71 23.92
C ILE A 242 15.62 -24.41 24.57
N SER A 243 15.87 -24.07 25.83
CA SER A 243 16.90 -24.70 26.66
C SER A 243 16.25 -25.67 27.65
N GLY A 244 16.80 -26.88 27.76
CA GLY A 244 16.43 -27.85 28.79
C GLY A 244 16.97 -27.45 30.18
N PRO A 245 16.52 -28.10 31.26
CA PRO A 245 17.01 -27.82 32.60
C PRO A 245 18.52 -28.10 32.71
N GLU A 246 19.29 -27.15 33.25
CA GLU A 246 20.71 -27.38 33.59
C GLU A 246 20.80 -28.50 34.65
N GLN A 247 21.20 -29.70 34.25
CA GLN A 247 21.54 -30.75 35.22
C GLN A 247 23.05 -30.90 35.31
N GLY A 248 23.54 -30.61 36.52
CA GLY A 248 24.94 -30.74 36.91
C GLY A 248 25.46 -32.17 36.88
N LYS A 249 26.80 -32.24 36.89
CA LYS A 249 27.70 -33.41 36.85
C LYS A 249 27.14 -34.76 37.37
N PRO A 250 27.58 -35.88 36.76
CA PRO A 250 27.05 -37.22 37.07
C PRO A 250 27.26 -37.60 38.54
N SER A 251 26.19 -38.03 39.21
CA SER A 251 26.29 -38.65 40.54
C SER A 251 26.90 -40.05 40.37
N VAL A 252 28.05 -40.28 40.98
CA VAL A 252 28.63 -41.62 41.09
C VAL A 252 27.75 -42.45 42.04
N LEU A 253 27.06 -43.45 41.52
CA LEU A 253 26.53 -44.55 42.33
C LEU A 253 27.70 -45.34 42.92
N ALA A 254 27.89 -45.26 44.24
CA ALA A 254 28.60 -46.28 45.02
C ALA A 254 27.59 -47.05 45.87
N ARG A 255 27.64 -48.38 45.70
CA ARG A 255 26.68 -49.42 46.09
C ARG A 255 26.32 -49.45 47.58
N LYS A 256 25.05 -49.82 47.86
CA LYS A 256 24.66 -50.52 49.10
C LYS A 256 25.14 -51.97 49.05
N GLY A 257 25.79 -52.42 50.12
CA GLY A 257 25.87 -53.82 50.53
C GLY A 257 25.40 -53.93 51.98
N LYS A 258 24.34 -54.69 52.23
CA LYS A 258 23.89 -55.14 53.55
C LYS A 258 24.50 -56.53 53.82
N SER A 259 24.63 -56.82 55.12
CA SER A 259 25.18 -58.01 55.83
C SER A 259 26.67 -58.23 55.72
#